data_AF-A0A4Y7RYV2-F1
#
_entry.id   AF-A0A4Y7RYV2-F1
#
_cell.length_a   1.000
_cell.length_b   1.000
_cell.length_c   1.000
_cell.angle_alpha   90.00
_cell.angle_beta   90.00
_cell.angle_gamma   90.00
#
_symmetry.space_group_name_H-M   'P 1'
#
loop_
_entity.id
_entity.type
_entity.pdbx_description
1 polymer ?
#
loop_
_entity_poly.entity_id
_entity_poly.type
_entity_poly.pdbx_seq_one_letter_code
_entity_poly.pdbx_strand_id
1 'polypeptide(L)'
;MMPRRKLLQRFFAWVVLVLLAGGCGAGNGKMPPPAAGDEAFRGGPMLEYFKAAHPGKEVIILDKADLNSDNTEDMVVIFRESKETNSMLVVLDLSGSYQCTNKVPAPVSNQVIQFKDIDQKPPLEFIVQGMKGANVGYAIYRLEGTKLEDLFGEGMKDCC
;
A
#
# COMPACT_ATOMS: atom_id res chain seq x y z
N MET A 1 42.77 26.01 -74.39
CA MET A 1 44.11 25.69 -73.87
C MET A 1 43.94 24.64 -72.76
N MET A 2 44.23 23.37 -73.03
CA MET A 2 44.41 22.35 -72.00
C MET A 2 45.91 22.19 -71.73
N PRO A 3 46.28 21.86 -70.48
CA PRO A 3 47.33 20.90 -70.27
C PRO A 3 46.89 19.74 -69.37
N ARG A 4 47.37 18.55 -69.77
CA ARG A 4 47.36 17.25 -69.09
C ARG A 4 48.40 17.19 -67.95
N ARG A 5 48.14 16.34 -66.95
CA ARG A 5 49.03 15.27 -66.38
C ARG A 5 48.28 14.60 -65.21
N LYS A 6 47.88 13.31 -65.32
CA LYS A 6 48.55 12.08 -64.80
C LYS A 6 48.92 12.23 -63.30
N LEU A 7 48.63 11.34 -62.34
CA LEU A 7 48.60 9.87 -62.31
C LEU A 7 48.14 9.46 -60.87
N LEU A 8 47.14 8.57 -60.76
CA LEU A 8 47.17 7.34 -59.95
C LEU A 8 47.29 7.37 -58.40
N GLN A 9 46.42 6.55 -57.79
CA GLN A 9 46.51 5.92 -56.46
C GLN A 9 46.39 6.82 -55.22
N ARG A 10 45.25 6.68 -54.52
CA ARG A 10 45.21 5.95 -53.24
C ARG A 10 43.76 5.71 -52.80
N PHE A 11 43.43 4.42 -52.76
CA PHE A 11 42.40 3.85 -51.92
C PHE A 11 42.48 4.44 -50.51
N PHE A 12 41.35 4.90 -49.95
CA PHE A 12 40.97 4.48 -48.61
C PHE A 12 39.46 4.70 -48.46
N ALA A 13 38.76 3.57 -48.37
CA ALA A 13 37.34 3.48 -48.10
C ALA A 13 37.05 4.11 -46.72
N TRP A 14 36.09 5.03 -46.68
CA TRP A 14 35.34 5.31 -45.45
C TRP A 14 33.86 5.21 -45.79
N VAL A 15 33.32 4.05 -45.42
CA VAL A 15 31.90 3.72 -45.39
C VAL A 15 31.23 4.66 -44.41
N VAL A 16 30.50 5.65 -44.90
CA VAL A 16 29.56 6.43 -44.09
C VAL A 16 28.18 5.81 -44.26
N LEU A 17 27.83 5.04 -43.24
CA LEU A 17 26.57 4.35 -43.02
C LEU A 17 25.44 5.39 -42.85
N VAL A 18 24.60 5.56 -43.86
CA VAL A 18 23.32 6.27 -43.74
C VAL A 18 22.21 5.22 -43.67
N LEU A 19 21.69 4.99 -42.47
CA LEU A 19 20.42 4.32 -42.26
C LEU A 19 19.52 5.23 -41.41
N LEU A 20 18.60 5.85 -42.12
CA LEU A 20 17.38 6.47 -41.60
C LEU A 20 16.43 5.37 -41.11
N ALA A 21 16.08 5.38 -39.83
CA ALA A 21 14.84 4.79 -39.33
C ALA A 21 14.51 5.29 -37.92
N GLY A 22 13.27 5.74 -37.72
CA GLY A 22 12.60 5.64 -36.42
C GLY A 22 12.53 6.90 -35.56
N GLY A 23 11.79 7.91 -36.01
CA GLY A 23 11.17 8.87 -35.09
C GLY A 23 9.98 8.23 -34.39
N CYS A 24 10.01 8.18 -33.06
CA CYS A 24 8.84 8.08 -32.18
C CYS A 24 9.12 8.95 -30.95
N GLY A 25 8.57 10.17 -30.97
CA GLY A 25 8.33 10.92 -29.75
C GLY A 25 6.98 10.52 -29.17
N ALA A 26 6.93 10.15 -27.90
CA ALA A 26 5.69 10.05 -27.13
C ALA A 26 6.00 10.19 -25.62
N GLY A 27 5.56 11.31 -25.06
CA GLY A 27 4.92 11.42 -23.75
C GLY A 27 5.62 10.83 -22.54
N ASN A 28 6.22 11.73 -21.75
CA ASN A 28 6.55 11.50 -20.35
C ASN A 28 5.23 11.38 -19.54
N GLY A 29 4.62 10.19 -19.55
CA GLY A 29 3.44 9.86 -18.77
C GLY A 29 3.85 9.35 -17.40
N LYS A 30 3.48 10.09 -16.34
CA LYS A 30 3.53 9.60 -14.96
C LYS A 30 2.79 8.27 -14.88
N MET A 31 3.47 7.21 -14.48
CA MET A 31 2.82 5.95 -14.09
C MET A 31 1.84 6.25 -12.96
N PRO A 32 0.55 5.85 -13.05
CA PRO A 32 -0.30 5.80 -11.88
C PRO A 32 0.28 4.77 -10.89
N PRO A 33 0.12 4.98 -9.57
CA PRO A 33 0.54 3.99 -8.59
C PRO A 33 -0.17 2.66 -8.87
N PRO A 34 0.51 1.51 -8.67
CA PRO A 34 -0.10 0.21 -8.92
C PRO A 34 -1.36 0.06 -8.06
N ALA A 35 -2.44 -0.42 -8.70
CA ALA A 35 -3.68 -0.73 -8.02
C ALA A 35 -3.41 -1.77 -6.91
N ALA A 36 -3.74 -1.42 -5.68
CA ALA A 36 -3.64 -2.25 -4.47
C ALA A 36 -4.67 -3.40 -4.48
N GLY A 37 -4.62 -4.26 -5.50
CA GLY A 37 -5.66 -5.26 -5.78
C GLY A 37 -5.40 -6.66 -5.23
N ASP A 38 -4.18 -7.20 -5.34
CA ASP A 38 -4.00 -8.65 -5.19
C ASP A 38 -2.98 -9.08 -4.12
N GLU A 39 -2.01 -8.24 -3.74
CA GLU A 39 -1.01 -8.59 -2.72
C GLU A 39 -1.56 -8.45 -1.29
N ALA A 40 -2.54 -7.57 -1.07
CA ALA A 40 -3.17 -7.35 0.25
C ALA A 40 -4.02 -8.53 0.73
N PHE A 41 -4.44 -9.44 -0.17
CA PHE A 41 -5.28 -10.60 0.20
C PHE A 41 -4.50 -11.91 0.38
N ARG A 42 -3.17 -11.87 0.48
CA ARG A 42 -2.34 -13.00 0.95
C ARG A 42 -2.47 -13.17 2.47
N GLY A 43 -3.68 -13.48 2.89
CA GLY A 43 -4.08 -13.41 4.29
C GLY A 43 -3.53 -14.50 5.19
N GLY A 44 -3.05 -15.62 4.63
CA GLY A 44 -2.44 -16.71 5.40
C GLY A 44 -3.31 -17.20 6.57
N PRO A 45 -2.70 -17.88 7.55
CA PRO A 45 -3.41 -18.43 8.71
C PRO A 45 -4.12 -17.37 9.56
N MET A 46 -3.60 -16.14 9.60
CA MET A 46 -4.18 -15.06 10.37
C MET A 46 -5.51 -14.54 9.78
N LEU A 47 -5.62 -14.47 8.46
CA LEU A 47 -6.90 -14.14 7.81
C LEU A 47 -7.91 -15.29 7.94
N GLU A 48 -7.44 -16.54 7.91
CA GLU A 48 -8.30 -17.69 8.17
C GLU A 48 -8.86 -17.65 9.61
N TYR A 49 -8.00 -17.35 10.58
CA TYR A 49 -8.42 -17.13 11.97
C TYR A 49 -9.44 -15.98 12.08
N PHE A 50 -9.18 -14.84 11.44
CA PHE A 50 -10.14 -13.72 11.41
C PHE A 50 -11.50 -14.17 10.86
N LYS A 51 -11.51 -14.84 9.70
CA LYS A 51 -12.75 -15.31 9.05
C LYS A 51 -13.51 -16.33 9.89
N ALA A 52 -12.81 -17.18 10.62
CA ALA A 52 -13.42 -18.13 11.55
C ALA A 52 -14.03 -17.41 12.77
N ALA A 53 -13.35 -16.40 13.32
CA ALA A 53 -13.84 -15.60 14.44
C ALA A 53 -14.98 -14.64 14.04
N HIS A 54 -15.02 -14.21 12.78
CA HIS A 54 -15.99 -13.24 12.25
C HIS A 54 -16.70 -13.79 11.01
N PRO A 55 -17.52 -14.85 11.16
CA PRO A 55 -18.12 -15.54 10.03
C PRO A 55 -19.02 -14.62 9.21
N GLY A 56 -18.85 -14.64 7.89
CA GLY A 56 -19.64 -13.87 6.94
C GLY A 56 -19.33 -12.37 6.87
N LYS A 57 -18.33 -11.89 7.62
CA LYS A 57 -17.86 -10.50 7.49
C LYS A 57 -16.95 -10.33 6.28
N GLU A 58 -17.26 -9.35 5.45
CA GLU A 58 -16.44 -8.99 4.28
C GLU A 58 -15.22 -8.19 4.73
N VAL A 59 -14.02 -8.63 4.37
CA VAL A 59 -12.79 -7.84 4.58
C VAL A 59 -12.66 -6.81 3.48
N ILE A 60 -12.46 -5.55 3.86
CA ILE A 60 -12.38 -4.41 2.95
C ILE A 60 -10.92 -4.13 2.59
N ILE A 61 -10.08 -3.97 3.61
CA ILE A 61 -8.63 -3.82 3.47
C ILE A 61 -7.98 -4.44 4.71
N LEU A 62 -6.78 -4.97 4.52
CA LEU A 62 -5.90 -5.42 5.58
C LEU A 62 -4.47 -5.03 5.25
N ASP A 63 -3.65 -4.90 6.27
CA ASP A 63 -2.20 -4.73 6.11
C ASP A 63 -1.48 -5.31 7.34
N LYS A 64 -0.18 -5.58 7.21
CA LYS A 64 0.62 -6.28 8.22
C LYS A 64 1.86 -5.50 8.63
N ALA A 65 2.16 -5.55 9.93
CA ALA A 65 3.39 -5.04 10.53
C ALA A 65 3.56 -5.63 11.93
N ASP A 66 4.78 -5.62 12.46
CA ASP A 66 5.03 -5.89 13.88
C ASP A 66 4.53 -4.71 14.72
N LEU A 67 3.33 -4.84 15.32
CA LEU A 67 2.67 -3.74 16.01
C LEU A 67 3.00 -3.68 17.49
N ASN A 68 3.33 -4.83 18.10
CA ASN A 68 3.62 -4.95 19.53
C ASN A 68 5.14 -5.07 19.84
N SER A 69 5.99 -5.08 18.79
CA SER A 69 7.45 -5.22 18.86
C SER A 69 7.94 -6.56 19.38
N ASP A 70 7.24 -7.65 19.06
CA ASP A 70 7.63 -9.02 19.38
C ASP A 70 8.42 -9.74 18.27
N ASN A 71 8.72 -9.04 17.17
CA ASN A 71 9.35 -9.53 15.93
C ASN A 71 8.46 -10.46 15.08
N THR A 72 7.16 -10.46 15.32
CA THR A 72 6.15 -11.17 14.51
C THR A 72 5.22 -10.15 13.89
N GLU A 73 4.80 -10.37 12.64
CA GLU A 73 3.81 -9.50 12.01
C GLU A 73 2.40 -9.76 12.57
N ASP A 74 1.75 -8.70 13.02
CA ASP A 74 0.32 -8.63 13.29
C ASP A 74 -0.44 -8.17 12.04
N MET A 75 -1.78 -8.25 12.05
CA MET A 75 -2.61 -7.80 10.93
C MET A 75 -3.73 -6.86 11.37
N VAL A 76 -3.70 -5.64 10.84
CA VAL A 76 -4.84 -4.73 10.93
C VAL A 76 -5.88 -5.16 9.90
N VAL A 77 -7.14 -5.29 10.31
CA VAL A 77 -8.25 -5.67 9.43
C VAL A 77 -9.36 -4.65 9.54
N ILE A 78 -9.72 -4.03 8.41
CA ILE A 78 -10.97 -3.29 8.27
C ILE A 78 -11.97 -4.17 7.53
N PHE A 79 -13.15 -4.34 8.11
CA PHE A 79 -14.19 -5.21 7.58
C PHE A 79 -15.57 -4.57 7.68
N ARG A 80 -16.49 -5.05 6.84
CA ARG A 80 -17.88 -4.62 6.83
C ARG A 80 -18.60 -5.18 8.06
N GLU A 81 -19.02 -4.31 8.97
CA GLU A 81 -19.76 -4.71 10.16
C GLU A 81 -21.25 -4.89 9.86
N SER A 82 -21.84 -3.92 9.19
CA SER A 82 -23.24 -3.92 8.76
C SER A 82 -23.33 -3.39 7.32
N LYS A 83 -24.53 -3.21 6.77
CA LYS A 83 -24.67 -2.62 5.42
C LYS A 83 -24.09 -1.20 5.33
N GLU A 84 -24.02 -0.47 6.43
CA GLU A 84 -23.74 0.97 6.45
C GLU A 84 -22.47 1.33 7.23
N THR A 85 -21.90 0.38 7.98
CA THR A 85 -20.80 0.64 8.91
C THR A 85 -19.67 -0.35 8.72
N ASN A 86 -18.45 0.14 8.92
CA ASN A 86 -17.25 -0.68 8.96
C ASN A 86 -16.71 -0.74 10.39
N SER A 87 -15.87 -1.74 10.63
CA SER A 87 -15.14 -1.87 11.87
C SER A 87 -13.72 -2.31 11.60
N MET A 88 -12.85 -2.00 12.55
CA MET A 88 -11.46 -2.38 12.55
C MET A 88 -11.11 -3.12 13.83
N LEU A 89 -10.19 -4.08 13.70
CA LEU A 89 -9.46 -4.68 14.81
C LEU A 89 -8.08 -5.09 14.33
N VAL A 90 -7.23 -5.51 15.27
CA VAL A 90 -5.95 -6.16 14.98
C VAL A 90 -6.05 -7.63 15.34
N VAL A 91 -5.55 -8.50 14.48
CA VAL A 91 -5.26 -9.90 14.83
C VAL A 91 -3.79 -9.98 15.21
N LEU A 92 -3.54 -10.33 16.46
CA LEU A 92 -2.20 -10.48 17.03
C LEU A 92 -1.67 -11.89 16.78
N ASP A 93 -0.39 -12.03 16.43
CA ASP A 93 0.32 -13.32 16.48
C ASP A 93 1.11 -13.45 17.77
N LEU A 94 0.51 -14.08 18.77
CA LEU A 94 1.14 -14.36 20.06
C LEU A 94 1.92 -15.67 19.99
N SER A 95 3.01 -15.67 19.22
CA SER A 95 3.93 -16.81 19.08
C SER A 95 3.26 -18.11 18.60
N GLY A 96 2.49 -18.03 17.51
CA GLY A 96 1.79 -19.16 16.89
C GLY A 96 0.36 -19.37 17.40
N SER A 97 -0.14 -18.47 18.25
CA SER A 97 -1.55 -18.39 18.62
C SER A 97 -2.11 -17.02 18.25
N TYR A 98 -3.32 -17.00 17.67
CA TYR A 98 -3.94 -15.76 17.24
C TYR A 98 -4.95 -15.23 18.25
N GLN A 99 -5.01 -13.91 18.38
CA GLN A 99 -6.00 -13.22 19.21
C GLN A 99 -6.48 -11.94 18.52
N CYS A 100 -7.79 -11.70 18.50
CA CYS A 100 -8.32 -10.39 18.10
C CYS A 100 -8.27 -9.39 19.26
N THR A 101 -7.95 -8.14 18.97
CA THR A 101 -8.15 -7.01 19.90
C THR A 101 -9.62 -6.62 20.02
N ASN A 102 -9.92 -5.58 20.81
CA ASN A 102 -11.21 -4.91 20.74
C ASN A 102 -11.47 -4.34 19.34
N LYS A 103 -12.76 -4.30 18.99
CA LYS A 103 -13.24 -3.69 17.77
C LYS A 103 -13.42 -2.19 17.95
N VAL A 104 -13.03 -1.40 16.94
CA VAL A 104 -13.26 0.05 16.86
C VAL A 104 -13.97 0.41 15.54
N PRO A 105 -14.72 1.52 15.47
CA PRO A 105 -15.29 2.00 14.20
C PRO A 105 -14.21 2.31 13.17
N ALA A 106 -14.53 2.13 11.88
CA ALA A 106 -13.62 2.41 10.78
C ALA A 106 -14.33 3.19 9.66
N PRO A 107 -13.61 3.98 8.85
CA PRO A 107 -14.23 4.80 7.82
C PRO A 107 -15.06 3.98 6.81
N VAL A 108 -16.11 4.57 6.23
CA VAL A 108 -17.05 3.88 5.32
C VAL A 108 -16.47 3.60 3.93
N SER A 109 -15.68 4.52 3.37
CA SER A 109 -15.03 4.38 2.07
C SER A 109 -13.61 4.94 2.05
N ASN A 110 -12.86 4.62 0.98
CA ASN A 110 -11.50 5.12 0.72
C ASN A 110 -10.54 4.88 1.89
N GLN A 111 -10.61 3.69 2.48
CA GLN A 111 -9.77 3.34 3.63
C GLN A 111 -8.32 3.20 3.22
N VAL A 112 -7.44 3.77 4.04
CA VAL A 112 -5.99 3.56 3.92
C VAL A 112 -5.44 3.29 5.30
N ILE A 113 -4.54 2.32 5.39
CA ILE A 113 -3.75 1.99 6.58
C ILE A 113 -2.30 2.39 6.27
N GLN A 114 -1.63 3.06 7.21
CA GLN A 114 -0.21 3.41 7.08
C GLN A 114 0.50 3.19 8.42
N PHE A 115 1.49 2.32 8.44
CA PHE A 115 2.33 2.13 9.62
C PHE A 115 3.37 3.24 9.74
N LYS A 116 3.51 3.79 10.94
CA LYS A 116 4.44 4.89 11.19
C LYS A 116 4.94 4.85 12.62
N ASP A 117 6.26 4.81 12.78
CA ASP A 117 6.92 5.08 14.05
C ASP A 117 7.01 6.60 14.24
N ILE A 118 6.02 7.17 14.93
CA ILE A 118 5.81 8.61 15.09
C ILE A 118 6.67 9.15 16.22
N ASP A 119 6.81 8.40 17.32
CA ASP A 119 7.52 8.83 18.51
C ASP A 119 8.86 8.10 18.77
N GLN A 120 9.29 7.24 17.84
CA GLN A 120 10.53 6.47 17.89
C GLN A 120 10.58 5.47 19.04
N LYS A 121 9.42 4.93 19.43
CA LYS A 121 9.29 3.99 20.54
C LYS A 121 8.29 2.89 20.20
N PRO A 122 8.54 1.66 20.68
CA PRO A 122 7.51 0.64 20.66
C PRO A 122 6.40 0.97 21.66
N PRO A 123 5.17 0.45 21.46
CA PRO A 123 4.65 -0.28 20.28
C PRO A 123 4.45 0.60 19.03
N LEU A 124 4.54 0.03 17.82
CA LEU A 124 4.44 0.76 16.55
C LEU A 124 3.02 1.33 16.33
N GLU A 125 2.94 2.61 15.94
CA GLU A 125 1.66 3.22 15.57
C GLU A 125 1.26 2.95 14.12
N PHE A 126 -0.03 3.12 13.86
CA PHE A 126 -0.54 3.21 12.51
C PHE A 126 -1.65 4.23 12.38
N ILE A 127 -1.73 4.79 11.18
CA ILE A 127 -2.72 5.79 10.80
C ILE A 127 -3.78 5.08 9.97
N VAL A 128 -5.04 5.31 10.32
CA VAL A 128 -6.19 4.96 9.48
C VAL A 128 -6.89 6.22 9.05
N GLN A 129 -7.16 6.30 7.75
CA GLN A 129 -7.90 7.40 7.16
C GLN A 129 -8.97 6.88 6.21
N GLY A 130 -9.99 7.70 5.97
CA GLY A 130 -11.03 7.42 5.00
C GLY A 130 -12.17 8.42 5.06
N MET A 131 -13.31 8.03 4.51
CA MET A 131 -14.41 8.95 4.21
C MET A 131 -15.80 8.36 4.43
N LYS A 132 -16.79 9.25 4.54
CA LYS A 132 -18.23 8.96 4.38
C LYS A 132 -18.90 10.12 3.66
N GLY A 133 -19.20 9.95 2.38
CA GLY A 133 -19.66 11.06 1.54
C GLY A 133 -18.61 12.16 1.48
N ALA A 134 -18.96 13.37 1.95
CA ALA A 134 -18.06 14.52 2.00
C ALA A 134 -17.19 14.59 3.26
N ASN A 135 -17.46 13.76 4.28
CA ASN A 135 -16.73 13.76 5.54
C ASN A 135 -15.45 12.95 5.39
N VAL A 136 -14.31 13.53 5.78
CA VAL A 136 -13.00 12.88 5.82
C VAL A 136 -12.58 12.78 7.28
N GLY A 137 -11.98 11.65 7.65
CA GLY A 137 -11.40 11.49 8.98
C GLY A 137 -10.10 10.69 8.94
N TYR A 138 -9.29 10.91 9.97
CA TYR A 138 -8.10 10.11 10.25
C TYR A 138 -7.95 9.89 11.76
N ALA A 139 -7.31 8.79 12.14
CA ALA A 139 -6.89 8.53 13.51
C ALA A 139 -5.56 7.78 13.55
N ILE A 140 -4.84 7.96 14.64
CA ILE A 140 -3.60 7.30 14.99
C ILE A 140 -3.92 6.28 16.07
N TYR A 141 -3.59 5.03 15.83
CA TYR A 141 -3.80 3.94 16.74
C TYR A 141 -2.49 3.31 17.19
N ARG A 142 -2.51 2.74 18.39
CA ARG A 142 -1.41 1.93 18.95
C ARG A 142 -2.00 0.79 19.77
N LEU A 143 -1.27 -0.32 19.85
CA LEU A 143 -1.58 -1.40 20.78
C LEU A 143 -1.10 -1.06 22.19
N GLU A 144 -1.96 -1.27 23.18
CA GLU A 144 -1.63 -1.30 24.60
C GLU A 144 -1.96 -2.70 25.14
N GLY A 145 -0.94 -3.57 25.19
CA GLY A 145 -1.13 -5.00 25.42
C GLY A 145 -1.98 -5.63 24.29
N THR A 146 -3.14 -6.17 24.63
CA THR A 146 -4.07 -6.77 23.65
C THR A 146 -5.21 -5.84 23.26
N LYS A 147 -5.12 -4.56 23.59
CA LYS A 147 -6.14 -3.55 23.30
C LYS A 147 -5.64 -2.58 22.25
N LEU A 148 -6.49 -2.29 21.28
CA LEU A 148 -6.29 -1.25 20.30
C LEU A 148 -6.82 0.08 20.85
N GLU A 149 -5.92 1.05 21.02
CA GLU A 149 -6.22 2.38 21.54
C GLU A 149 -6.15 3.44 20.44
N ASP A 150 -7.10 4.38 20.48
CA ASP A 150 -7.09 5.61 19.70
C ASP A 150 -6.26 6.65 20.45
N LEU A 151 -5.08 6.99 19.93
CA LEU A 151 -4.21 7.99 20.51
C LEU A 151 -4.67 9.41 20.17
N PHE A 152 -5.20 9.57 18.95
CA PHE A 152 -5.65 10.84 18.42
C PHE A 152 -6.46 10.62 17.14
N GLY A 153 -7.57 11.33 17.00
CA GLY A 153 -8.35 11.32 15.77
C GLY A 153 -9.09 12.62 15.50
N GLU A 154 -9.28 12.90 14.22
CA GLU A 154 -10.02 14.06 13.72
C GLU A 154 -10.98 13.62 12.61
N GLY A 155 -12.24 14.07 12.66
CA GLY A 155 -13.27 13.73 11.66
C GLY A 155 -13.78 12.28 11.68
N MET A 156 -13.18 11.38 12.46
CA MET A 156 -13.54 9.95 12.49
C MET A 156 -15.00 9.69 12.87
N LYS A 157 -15.56 10.49 13.79
CA LYS A 157 -16.97 10.36 14.23
C LYS A 157 -17.97 10.55 13.09
N ASP A 158 -17.60 11.32 12.08
CA ASP A 158 -18.47 11.67 10.95
C ASP A 158 -18.21 10.80 9.71
N CYS A 159 -17.09 10.06 9.69
CA CYS A 159 -16.70 9.23 8.56
C CYS A 159 -16.83 7.70 8.78
N CYS A 160 -17.10 7.26 10.01
CA CYS A 160 -17.31 5.84 10.35
C CYS A 160 -18.78 5.38 10.30
#